data_AF-A0A3C0GII4-F1
#
_entry.id   AF-A0A3C0GII4-F1
#
_cell.length_a   1.000
_cell.length_b   1.000
_cell.length_c   1.000
_cell.angle_alpha   90.00
_cell.angle_beta   90.00
_cell.angle_gamma   90.00
#
_symmetry.space_group_name_H-M   'P 1'
#
loop_
_entity.id
_entity.type
_entity.pdbx_description
1 polymer ?
#
loop_
_entity_poly.entity_id
_entity_poly.type
_entity_poly.pdbx_seq_one_letter_code
_entity_poly.pdbx_strand_id
1 'polypeptide(L)'
;PYTIGLIKKFKSKDYTVLIVTSREQHLERPHDNVRKLLDDLKLQVDGIFYTNGERKARKLHELGSSMHFDDDPEEHEAVVAYRKLHKDFDIIMKYPDEGLKDIKQASKGFIITSDEKYIILKRSDSHEWDVPGGHMMSGETPSYAFYRECREETALKMLRVDYLNTVNVTYNNNSMPIHYFTGNIQYSSEELPRIIELQWENED
;
A
#
# COMPACT_ATOMS: atom_id res chain seq x y z
N PRO A 1 3.20 6.13 -2.42
CA PRO A 1 2.88 7.05 -3.55
C PRO A 1 1.64 7.91 -3.29
N TYR A 2 0.55 7.29 -2.83
CA TYR A 2 -0.72 7.96 -2.56
C TYR A 2 -0.63 9.13 -1.58
N THR A 3 0.03 8.91 -0.44
CA THR A 3 0.21 9.92 0.61
C THR A 3 0.90 11.19 0.10
N ILE A 4 1.84 11.07 -0.84
CA ILE A 4 2.54 12.21 -1.45
C ILE A 4 1.55 13.09 -2.23
N GLY A 5 0.70 12.46 -3.05
CA GLY A 5 -0.33 13.15 -3.83
C GLY A 5 -1.36 13.85 -2.94
N LEU A 6 -1.77 13.17 -1.85
CA LEU A 6 -2.69 13.73 -0.86
C LEU A 6 -2.10 14.96 -0.15
N ILE A 7 -0.87 14.87 0.35
CA ILE A 7 -0.18 16.00 0.99
C ILE A 7 -0.16 17.21 0.06
N LYS A 8 0.29 17.04 -1.19
CA LYS A 8 0.33 18.13 -2.18
C LYS A 8 -1.05 18.73 -2.46
N LYS A 9 -2.07 17.88 -2.62
CA LYS A 9 -3.46 18.28 -2.88
C LYS A 9 -4.07 19.10 -1.74
N PHE A 10 -3.84 18.70 -0.49
CA PHE A 10 -4.39 19.43 0.67
C PHE A 10 -3.60 20.70 0.96
N LYS A 11 -2.27 20.68 0.84
CA LYS A 11 -1.45 21.90 0.94
C LYS A 11 -1.82 22.93 -0.14
N SER A 12 -2.08 22.52 -1.38
CA SER A 12 -2.49 23.45 -2.44
C SER A 12 -3.87 24.09 -2.22
N LYS A 13 -4.66 23.54 -1.29
CA LYS A 13 -5.98 24.04 -0.89
C LYS A 13 -5.95 24.75 0.46
N ASP A 14 -4.77 25.09 0.96
CA ASP A 14 -4.56 25.83 2.22
C ASP A 14 -5.07 25.10 3.47
N TYR A 15 -5.06 23.77 3.45
CA TYR A 15 -5.28 22.98 4.67
C TYR A 15 -4.00 22.88 5.49
N THR A 16 -4.16 22.86 6.81
CA THR A 16 -3.15 22.37 7.75
C THR A 16 -2.99 20.86 7.56
N VAL A 17 -1.80 20.42 7.14
CA VAL A 17 -1.47 19.01 6.91
C VAL A 17 -0.48 18.56 7.96
N LEU A 18 -0.89 17.61 8.78
CA LEU A 18 -0.06 17.02 9.84
C LEU A 18 0.30 15.58 9.47
N ILE A 19 1.49 15.14 9.88
CA ILE A 19 1.85 13.73 9.89
C ILE A 19 1.68 13.21 11.31
N VAL A 20 0.89 12.15 11.47
CA VAL A 20 0.77 11.40 12.72
C VAL A 20 1.24 9.97 12.44
N THR A 21 2.28 9.51 13.15
CA THR A 21 2.91 8.22 12.90
C THR A 21 3.13 7.43 14.18
N SER A 22 2.96 6.10 14.09
CA SER A 22 3.25 5.16 15.18
C SER A 22 4.73 4.78 15.26
N ARG A 23 5.60 5.35 14.42
CA ARG A 23 7.05 5.18 14.54
C ARG A 23 7.53 5.57 15.93
N GLU A 24 8.49 4.80 16.45
CA GLU A 24 9.20 5.11 17.68
C GLU A 24 10.32 6.09 17.37
N GLN A 25 10.12 7.37 17.73
CA GLN A 25 11.03 8.45 17.35
C GLN A 25 12.48 8.18 17.81
N HIS A 26 12.63 7.55 18.97
CA HIS A 26 13.92 7.24 19.57
C HIS A 26 14.67 6.09 18.87
N LEU A 27 13.99 5.32 18.01
CA LEU A 27 14.60 4.24 17.20
C LEU A 27 14.91 4.69 15.77
N GLU A 28 14.55 5.90 15.38
CA GLU A 28 14.81 6.40 14.03
C GLU A 28 16.31 6.62 13.80
N ARG A 29 16.77 6.26 12.59
CA ARG A 29 18.18 6.42 12.21
C ARG A 29 18.37 7.81 11.59
N PRO A 30 19.58 8.41 11.68
CA PRO A 30 19.85 9.73 11.12
C PRO A 30 19.50 9.89 9.63
N HIS A 31 19.60 8.81 8.86
CA HIS A 31 19.30 8.78 7.43
C HIS A 31 17.97 8.09 7.09
N ASP A 32 17.22 7.63 8.10
CA ASP A 32 15.92 6.97 7.95
C ASP A 32 14.97 7.45 9.05
N ASN A 33 14.48 8.67 8.85
CA ASN A 33 13.48 9.33 9.68
C ASN A 33 12.48 10.08 8.81
N VAL A 34 11.30 10.38 9.38
CA VAL A 34 10.20 11.02 8.64
C VAL A 34 10.62 12.35 8.02
N ARG A 35 11.41 13.17 8.72
CA ARG A 35 11.83 14.48 8.21
C ARG A 35 12.73 14.34 6.98
N LYS A 36 13.70 13.43 7.03
CA LYS A 36 14.59 13.14 5.90
C LYS A 36 13.79 12.65 4.68
N LEU A 37 12.80 11.78 4.90
CA LEU A 37 11.90 11.33 3.83
C LEU A 37 11.14 12.49 3.18
N LEU A 38 10.61 13.41 3.97
CA LEU A 38 9.92 14.60 3.46
C LEU A 38 10.86 15.51 2.68
N ASP A 39 12.08 15.73 3.17
CA ASP A 39 13.09 16.55 2.51
C ASP A 39 13.47 15.97 1.14
N ASP A 40 13.70 14.66 1.08
CA ASP A 40 14.04 13.95 -0.16
C ASP A 40 12.90 14.02 -1.19
N LEU A 41 11.66 13.96 -0.70
CA LEU A 41 10.46 14.10 -1.53
C LEU A 41 10.06 15.56 -1.81
N LYS A 42 10.78 16.53 -1.25
CA LYS A 42 10.49 17.98 -1.32
C LYS A 42 9.05 18.28 -0.89
N LEU A 43 8.61 17.68 0.20
CA LEU A 43 7.29 17.85 0.79
C LEU A 43 7.37 18.73 2.04
N GLN A 44 6.37 19.59 2.21
CA GLN A 44 6.20 20.41 3.39
C GLN A 44 4.89 20.06 4.08
N VAL A 45 4.94 19.94 5.40
CA VAL A 45 3.81 19.67 6.29
C VAL A 45 3.90 20.62 7.50
N ASP A 46 2.78 20.88 8.15
CA ASP A 46 2.67 21.87 9.22
C ASP A 46 3.07 21.29 10.59
N GLY A 47 3.18 19.96 10.70
CA GLY A 47 3.68 19.29 11.90
C GLY A 47 3.89 17.79 11.72
N ILE A 48 4.75 17.21 12.55
CA ILE A 48 5.01 15.77 12.63
C ILE A 48 4.85 15.35 14.09
N PHE A 49 3.99 14.37 14.34
CA PHE A 49 3.65 13.88 15.67
C PHE A 49 3.85 12.37 15.74
N TYR A 50 4.62 11.93 16.72
CA TYR A 50 4.88 10.52 16.99
C TYR A 50 3.99 10.03 18.12
N THR A 51 3.39 8.85 17.95
CA THR A 51 2.68 8.13 19.02
C THR A 51 3.53 7.04 19.66
N ASN A 52 4.76 6.81 19.17
CA ASN A 52 5.74 5.87 19.74
C ASN A 52 5.15 4.47 19.98
N GLY A 53 4.63 3.85 18.92
CA GLY A 53 4.02 2.52 18.96
C GLY A 53 2.54 2.50 19.33
N GLU A 54 2.00 3.57 19.93
CA GLU A 54 0.57 3.64 20.26
C GLU A 54 -0.31 3.94 19.03
N ARG A 55 -1.59 3.59 19.13
CA ARG A 55 -2.63 3.97 18.15
C ARG A 55 -2.79 5.48 18.04
N LYS A 56 -3.13 5.96 16.85
CA LYS A 56 -3.17 7.39 16.53
C LYS A 56 -4.42 8.09 17.03
N ALA A 57 -5.50 7.36 17.30
CA ALA A 57 -6.82 7.91 17.65
C ALA A 57 -6.77 9.00 18.73
N ARG A 58 -6.10 8.76 19.86
CA ARG A 58 -5.94 9.76 20.94
C ARG A 58 -5.22 11.02 20.45
N LYS A 59 -4.09 10.86 19.76
CA LYS A 59 -3.30 11.98 19.25
C LYS A 59 -4.08 12.79 18.22
N LEU A 60 -4.83 12.14 17.34
CA LEU A 60 -5.70 12.79 16.35
C LEU A 60 -6.78 13.64 17.01
N HIS A 61 -7.38 13.14 18.10
CA HIS A 61 -8.36 13.89 18.91
C HIS A 61 -7.73 15.10 19.60
N GLU A 62 -6.58 14.92 20.27
CA GLU A 62 -5.82 16.02 20.91
C GLU A 62 -5.44 17.14 19.93
N LEU A 63 -5.16 16.78 18.67
CA LEU A 63 -4.83 17.72 17.60
C LEU A 63 -6.06 18.37 16.97
N GLY A 64 -7.28 17.96 17.32
CA GLY A 64 -8.51 18.44 16.70
C GLY A 64 -8.60 18.09 15.20
N SER A 65 -8.03 16.94 14.80
CA SER A 65 -8.00 16.53 13.39
C SER A 65 -9.41 16.20 12.89
N SER A 66 -9.81 16.81 11.77
CA SER A 66 -11.13 16.58 11.14
C SER A 66 -11.10 15.48 10.07
N MET A 67 -9.93 15.12 9.56
CA MET A 67 -9.74 14.07 8.57
C MET A 67 -8.37 13.41 8.75
N HIS A 68 -8.32 12.08 8.59
CA HIS A 68 -7.08 11.32 8.63
C HIS A 68 -7.07 10.21 7.58
N PHE A 69 -5.89 9.97 7.00
CA PHE A 69 -5.65 8.93 6.01
C PHE A 69 -4.74 7.87 6.60
N ASP A 70 -5.20 6.63 6.67
CA ASP A 70 -4.44 5.50 7.20
C ASP A 70 -4.69 4.24 6.38
N ASP A 71 -3.64 3.51 6.03
CA ASP A 71 -3.71 2.24 5.31
C ASP A 71 -3.75 1.03 6.25
N ASP A 72 -3.63 1.24 7.56
CA ASP A 72 -3.80 0.20 8.58
C ASP A 72 -5.27 0.13 9.06
N PRO A 73 -6.02 -0.96 8.75
CA PRO A 73 -7.39 -1.15 9.22
C PRO A 73 -7.52 -1.07 10.74
N GLU A 74 -6.50 -1.48 11.49
CA GLU A 74 -6.52 -1.46 12.94
C GLU A 74 -6.51 -0.02 13.49
N GLU A 75 -5.97 0.95 12.75
CA GLU A 75 -6.07 2.38 13.09
C GLU A 75 -7.50 2.91 12.87
N HIS A 76 -8.20 2.42 11.84
CA HIS A 76 -9.62 2.75 11.63
C HIS A 76 -10.47 2.21 12.77
N GLU A 77 -10.25 0.96 13.17
CA GLU A 77 -10.92 0.34 14.32
C GLU A 77 -10.62 1.09 15.62
N ALA A 78 -9.37 1.50 15.84
CA ALA A 78 -8.98 2.28 17.00
C ALA A 78 -9.73 3.62 17.08
N VAL A 79 -9.92 4.32 15.96
CA VAL A 79 -10.70 5.56 15.91
C VAL A 79 -12.18 5.30 16.21
N VAL A 80 -12.77 4.23 15.67
CA VAL A 80 -14.15 3.82 15.96
C VAL A 80 -14.32 3.51 17.45
N ALA A 81 -13.38 2.78 18.05
CA ALA A 81 -13.39 2.47 19.48
C ALA A 81 -13.25 3.74 20.33
N TYR A 82 -12.32 4.63 19.98
CA TYR A 82 -12.08 5.87 20.72
C TYR A 82 -13.28 6.82 20.69
N ARG A 83 -13.99 6.93 19.56
CA ARG A 83 -15.23 7.72 19.40
C ARG A 83 -16.37 7.24 20.30
N LYS A 84 -16.40 5.96 20.70
CA LYS A 84 -17.42 5.47 21.64
C LYS A 84 -17.31 6.17 22.99
N LEU A 85 -16.09 6.52 23.40
CA LEU A 85 -15.77 7.19 24.66
C LEU A 85 -15.71 8.72 24.54
N HIS A 86 -15.39 9.24 23.34
CA HIS A 86 -15.24 10.68 23.07
C HIS A 86 -16.20 11.08 21.95
N LYS A 87 -17.42 11.47 22.32
CA LYS A 87 -18.51 11.77 21.37
C LYS A 87 -18.26 13.02 20.51
N ASP A 88 -17.40 13.90 21.00
CA ASP A 88 -16.89 15.09 20.31
C ASP A 88 -15.79 14.76 19.27
N PHE A 89 -15.30 13.51 19.23
CA PHE A 89 -14.28 13.10 18.26
C PHE A 89 -14.88 12.82 16.87
N ASP A 90 -15.21 13.90 16.17
CA ASP A 90 -15.72 13.90 14.81
C ASP A 90 -14.58 14.02 13.80
N ILE A 91 -14.13 12.86 13.31
CA ILE A 91 -13.04 12.74 12.34
C ILE A 91 -13.46 11.83 11.17
N ILE A 92 -13.11 12.22 9.96
CA ILE A 92 -13.33 11.40 8.76
C ILE A 92 -12.09 10.54 8.54
N MET A 93 -12.25 9.22 8.64
CA MET A 93 -11.20 8.26 8.28
C MET A 93 -11.32 7.89 6.80
N LYS A 94 -10.19 7.84 6.10
CA LYS A 94 -10.10 7.44 4.69
C LYS A 94 -8.89 6.55 4.48
N TYR A 95 -8.97 5.68 3.48
CA TYR A 95 -7.78 5.00 2.99
C TYR A 95 -7.05 5.92 1.99
N PRO A 96 -5.70 5.90 1.91
CA PRO A 96 -4.94 6.80 1.03
C PRO A 96 -5.27 6.67 -0.47
N ASP A 97 -5.74 5.50 -0.87
CA ASP A 97 -6.13 5.11 -2.23
C ASP A 97 -7.61 5.37 -2.55
N GLU A 98 -8.42 5.75 -1.54
CA GLU A 98 -9.85 5.98 -1.72
C GLU A 98 -10.14 7.07 -2.76
N GLY A 99 -10.87 6.69 -3.83
CA GLY A 99 -11.27 7.60 -4.91
C GLY A 99 -10.19 7.84 -5.97
N LEU A 100 -9.07 7.11 -5.92
CA LEU A 100 -8.17 7.02 -7.07
C LEU A 100 -8.86 6.26 -8.21
N LYS A 101 -8.51 6.64 -9.44
CA LYS A 101 -9.06 6.03 -10.64
C LYS A 101 -8.02 5.13 -11.28
N ASP A 102 -8.48 4.00 -11.77
CA ASP A 102 -7.71 3.16 -12.67
C ASP A 102 -7.29 3.97 -13.89
N ILE A 103 -6.02 3.81 -14.25
CA ILE A 103 -5.49 4.32 -15.51
C ILE A 103 -5.40 3.16 -16.50
N LYS A 104 -5.33 3.47 -17.80
CA LYS A 104 -5.21 2.46 -18.87
C LYS A 104 -3.79 1.86 -18.93
N GLN A 105 -3.31 1.30 -17.81
CA GLN A 105 -2.07 0.57 -17.65
C GLN A 105 -2.27 -0.49 -16.56
N ALA A 106 -1.50 -1.57 -16.60
CA ALA A 106 -1.52 -2.61 -15.58
C ALA A 106 -0.10 -2.98 -15.16
N SER A 107 0.04 -3.55 -13.97
CA SER A 107 1.29 -4.13 -13.51
C SER A 107 1.05 -5.54 -12.99
N LYS A 108 1.82 -6.50 -13.49
CA LYS A 108 1.69 -7.93 -13.20
C LYS A 108 3.07 -8.56 -13.01
N GLY A 109 3.15 -9.78 -12.52
CA GLY A 109 4.44 -10.43 -12.39
C GLY A 109 4.46 -11.67 -11.50
N PHE A 110 5.60 -12.34 -11.46
CA PHE A 110 5.75 -13.54 -10.65
C PHE A 110 6.18 -13.21 -9.23
N ILE A 111 5.59 -13.88 -8.23
CA ILE A 111 6.14 -13.90 -6.87
C ILE A 111 7.10 -15.08 -6.77
N ILE A 112 8.29 -14.85 -6.22
CA ILE A 112 9.37 -15.84 -6.10
C ILE A 112 9.63 -16.13 -4.62
N THR A 113 9.48 -17.40 -4.23
CA THR A 113 9.78 -17.88 -2.87
C THR A 113 11.29 -17.92 -2.60
N SER A 114 11.69 -18.07 -1.33
CA SER A 114 13.11 -18.15 -0.96
C SER A 114 13.83 -19.39 -1.48
N ASP A 115 13.09 -20.42 -1.88
CA ASP A 115 13.54 -21.64 -2.56
C ASP A 115 13.30 -21.62 -4.08
N GLU A 116 13.18 -20.42 -4.67
CA GLU A 116 13.15 -20.16 -6.12
C GLU A 116 11.95 -20.82 -6.85
N LYS A 117 10.80 -20.92 -6.18
CA LYS A 117 9.53 -21.32 -6.79
C LYS A 117 8.69 -20.11 -7.16
N TYR A 118 7.92 -20.24 -8.23
CA TYR A 118 7.02 -19.20 -8.70
C TYR A 118 5.62 -19.42 -8.15
N ILE A 119 4.99 -18.35 -7.67
CA ILE A 119 3.58 -18.32 -7.32
C ILE A 119 2.83 -17.60 -8.44
N ILE A 120 1.80 -18.27 -8.93
CA ILE A 120 0.76 -17.75 -9.82
C ILE A 120 -0.60 -17.97 -9.16
N LEU A 121 -1.60 -17.21 -9.57
CA LEU A 121 -2.93 -17.24 -8.97
C LEU A 121 -3.94 -17.80 -9.95
N LYS A 122 -4.93 -18.53 -9.44
CA LYS A 122 -6.08 -18.96 -10.20
C LYS A 122 -7.17 -17.91 -10.08
N ARG A 123 -7.54 -17.28 -11.19
CA ARG A 123 -8.56 -16.24 -11.22
C ARG A 123 -9.91 -16.81 -10.78
N SER A 124 -10.65 -16.06 -9.97
CA SER A 124 -11.97 -16.49 -9.47
C SER A 124 -13.07 -16.45 -10.54
N ASP A 125 -12.92 -15.61 -11.57
CA ASP A 125 -13.91 -15.39 -12.62
C ASP A 125 -13.84 -16.41 -13.77
N SER A 126 -12.63 -16.73 -14.19
CA SER A 126 -12.30 -17.51 -15.40
C SER A 126 -11.71 -18.86 -15.05
N HIS A 127 -11.25 -19.06 -13.82
CA HIS A 127 -10.50 -20.23 -13.36
C HIS A 127 -9.19 -20.48 -14.13
N GLU A 128 -8.74 -19.50 -14.90
CA GLU A 128 -7.44 -19.52 -15.58
C GLU A 128 -6.33 -19.15 -14.60
N TRP A 129 -5.17 -19.76 -14.80
CA TRP A 129 -3.94 -19.43 -14.09
C TRP A 129 -3.33 -18.16 -14.71
N ASP A 130 -3.06 -17.16 -13.87
CA ASP A 130 -2.46 -15.90 -14.27
C ASP A 130 -1.45 -15.45 -13.20
N VAL A 131 -0.56 -14.56 -13.58
CA VAL A 131 0.32 -13.89 -12.61
C VAL A 131 -0.47 -12.87 -11.78
N PRO A 132 -0.14 -12.70 -10.49
CA PRO A 132 -0.76 -11.66 -9.67
C PRO A 132 -0.52 -10.27 -10.26
N GLY A 133 -1.47 -9.38 -10.01
CA GLY A 133 -1.41 -8.01 -10.50
C GLY A 133 -2.72 -7.50 -11.11
N GLY A 134 -2.75 -6.20 -11.38
CA GLY A 134 -3.98 -5.52 -11.75
C GLY A 134 -3.75 -4.15 -12.36
N HIS A 135 -4.83 -3.38 -12.41
CA HIS A 135 -4.81 -2.03 -12.95
C HIS A 135 -3.95 -1.11 -12.08
N MET A 136 -3.18 -0.25 -12.74
CA MET A 136 -2.52 0.83 -12.04
C MET A 136 -3.55 1.91 -11.68
N MET A 137 -3.38 2.50 -10.51
CA MET A 137 -4.11 3.69 -10.10
C MET A 137 -3.33 4.97 -10.44
N SER A 138 -4.05 6.06 -10.63
CA SER A 138 -3.46 7.37 -10.94
C SER A 138 -2.42 7.79 -9.88
N GLY A 139 -1.19 8.04 -10.34
CA GLY A 139 -0.07 8.46 -9.49
C GLY A 139 0.78 7.32 -8.91
N GLU A 140 0.45 6.05 -9.20
CA GLU A 140 1.32 4.91 -8.88
C GLU A 140 2.52 4.81 -9.82
N THR A 141 3.63 4.30 -9.29
CA THR A 141 4.69 3.73 -10.13
C THR A 141 4.32 2.28 -10.47
N PRO A 142 4.69 1.76 -11.66
CA PRO A 142 4.36 0.37 -12.03
C PRO A 142 4.81 -0.67 -10.99
N SER A 143 6.01 -0.51 -10.43
CA SER A 143 6.53 -1.39 -9.38
C SER A 143 5.72 -1.37 -8.08
N TYR A 144 5.13 -0.22 -7.73
CA TYR A 144 4.32 -0.10 -6.53
C TYR A 144 2.91 -0.68 -6.76
N ALA A 145 2.35 -0.47 -7.96
CA ALA A 145 1.10 -1.11 -8.35
C ALA A 145 1.22 -2.64 -8.27
N PHE A 146 2.30 -3.22 -8.81
CA PHE A 146 2.56 -4.66 -8.68
C PHE A 146 2.68 -5.12 -7.22
N TYR A 147 3.45 -4.39 -6.39
CA TYR A 147 3.57 -4.67 -4.96
C TYR A 147 2.22 -4.65 -4.24
N ARG A 148 1.39 -3.63 -4.52
CA ARG A 148 0.08 -3.43 -3.90
C ARG A 148 -0.87 -4.58 -4.27
N GLU A 149 -1.04 -4.84 -5.56
CA GLU A 149 -1.93 -5.89 -6.08
C GLU A 149 -1.54 -7.26 -5.51
N CYS A 150 -0.24 -7.60 -5.47
CA CYS A 150 0.19 -8.86 -4.86
C CYS A 150 -0.16 -8.94 -3.38
N ARG A 151 -0.02 -7.83 -2.63
CA ARG A 151 -0.40 -7.80 -1.21
C ARG A 151 -1.92 -7.95 -1.03
N GLU A 152 -2.72 -7.33 -1.89
CA GLU A 152 -4.19 -7.45 -1.85
C GLU A 152 -4.66 -8.86 -2.18
N GLU A 153 -4.08 -9.49 -3.19
CA GLU A 153 -4.47 -10.82 -3.66
C GLU A 153 -3.93 -11.96 -2.80
N THR A 154 -2.79 -11.76 -2.11
CA THR A 154 -2.09 -12.85 -1.41
C THR A 154 -1.74 -12.55 0.05
N ALA A 155 -1.91 -11.32 0.54
CA ALA A 155 -1.37 -10.86 1.83
C ALA A 155 0.16 -10.94 1.99
N LEU A 156 0.91 -11.38 0.96
CA LEU A 156 2.36 -11.49 1.02
C LEU A 156 3.03 -10.12 0.85
N LYS A 157 4.09 -9.90 1.62
CA LYS A 157 4.95 -8.72 1.51
C LYS A 157 6.23 -9.05 0.77
N MET A 158 6.47 -8.35 -0.34
CA MET A 158 7.70 -8.51 -1.11
C MET A 158 8.90 -7.82 -0.43
N LEU A 159 10.04 -8.49 -0.45
CA LEU A 159 11.34 -7.97 -0.02
C LEU A 159 12.02 -7.15 -1.12
N ARG A 160 11.85 -7.58 -2.39
CA ARG A 160 12.43 -6.94 -3.56
C ARG A 160 11.47 -7.04 -4.74
N VAL A 161 11.43 -6.00 -5.57
CA VAL A 161 10.66 -5.94 -6.81
C VAL A 161 11.60 -5.54 -7.94
N ASP A 162 11.74 -6.40 -8.95
CA ASP A 162 12.62 -6.18 -10.08
C ASP A 162 11.81 -6.10 -11.38
N TYR A 163 12.12 -5.13 -12.23
CA TYR A 163 11.45 -4.95 -13.52
C TYR A 163 11.92 -5.99 -14.54
N LEU A 164 10.99 -6.58 -15.26
CA LEU A 164 11.25 -7.50 -16.37
C LEU A 164 11.10 -6.81 -17.72
N ASN A 165 9.86 -6.47 -18.09
CA ASN A 165 9.56 -5.84 -19.38
C ASN A 165 8.23 -5.09 -19.35
N THR A 166 7.87 -4.48 -20.48
CA THR A 166 6.55 -3.91 -20.72
C THR A 166 6.03 -4.47 -22.03
N VAL A 167 4.80 -4.98 -22.03
CA VAL A 167 4.13 -5.50 -23.22
C VAL A 167 2.87 -4.69 -23.46
N ASN A 168 2.71 -4.19 -24.69
CA ASN A 168 1.46 -3.54 -25.10
C ASN A 168 0.47 -4.62 -25.54
N VAL A 169 -0.57 -4.83 -24.74
CA VAL A 169 -1.65 -5.77 -25.07
C VAL A 169 -2.78 -5.00 -25.74
N THR A 170 -3.21 -5.47 -26.90
CA THR A 170 -4.32 -4.87 -27.65
C THR A 170 -5.53 -5.79 -27.60
N TYR A 171 -6.63 -5.31 -27.04
CA TYR A 171 -7.91 -6.01 -27.00
C TYR A 171 -9.03 -5.06 -27.45
N ASN A 172 -9.87 -5.49 -28.39
CA ASN A 172 -10.98 -4.69 -28.95
C ASN A 172 -10.60 -3.24 -29.30
N ASN A 173 -9.51 -3.05 -30.07
CA ASN A 173 -8.93 -1.74 -30.46
C ASN A 173 -8.49 -0.83 -29.29
N ASN A 174 -8.44 -1.34 -28.05
CA ASN A 174 -7.82 -0.67 -26.93
C ASN A 174 -6.46 -1.30 -26.68
N SER A 175 -5.40 -0.49 -26.77
CA SER A 175 -4.05 -0.89 -26.38
C SER A 175 -3.78 -0.43 -24.95
N MET A 176 -3.26 -1.32 -24.12
CA MET A 176 -2.88 -1.05 -22.74
C MET A 176 -1.49 -1.64 -22.47
N PRO A 177 -0.52 -0.84 -21.99
CA PRO A 177 0.75 -1.37 -21.52
C PRO A 177 0.53 -2.17 -20.23
N ILE A 178 1.15 -3.34 -20.18
CA ILE A 178 1.28 -4.16 -18.98
C ILE A 178 2.76 -4.22 -18.62
N HIS A 179 3.11 -3.75 -17.43
CA HIS A 179 4.47 -3.79 -16.90
C HIS A 179 4.67 -5.08 -16.09
N TYR A 180 5.69 -5.86 -16.43
CA TYR A 180 5.99 -7.12 -15.77
C TYR A 180 7.16 -7.00 -14.80
N PHE A 181 7.03 -7.69 -13.67
CA PHE A 181 7.99 -7.69 -12.57
C PHE A 181 8.24 -9.10 -12.03
N THR A 182 9.29 -9.23 -11.22
CA THR A 182 9.44 -10.31 -10.24
C THR A 182 9.43 -9.73 -8.83
N GLY A 183 8.78 -10.42 -7.89
CA GLY A 183 8.76 -10.03 -6.49
C GLY A 183 9.25 -11.15 -5.58
N ASN A 184 10.34 -10.94 -4.85
CA ASN A 184 10.87 -11.95 -3.93
C ASN A 184 10.20 -11.84 -2.55
N ILE A 185 9.89 -12.97 -1.92
CA ILE A 185 9.41 -13.04 -0.52
C ILE A 185 10.41 -13.79 0.36
N GLN A 186 10.23 -13.71 1.69
CA GLN A 186 11.09 -14.39 2.65
C GLN A 186 10.77 -15.88 2.86
N TYR A 187 9.55 -16.30 2.48
CA TYR A 187 9.03 -17.64 2.76
C TYR A 187 9.41 -18.63 1.67
N SER A 188 9.73 -19.86 2.06
CA SER A 188 9.87 -20.98 1.13
C SER A 188 8.48 -21.51 0.72
N SER A 189 8.42 -22.27 -0.37
CA SER A 189 7.20 -22.91 -0.84
C SER A 189 6.56 -23.83 0.21
N GLU A 190 7.36 -24.46 1.07
CA GLU A 190 6.90 -25.34 2.16
C GLU A 190 6.26 -24.57 3.34
N GLU A 191 6.66 -23.31 3.55
CA GLU A 191 6.13 -22.48 4.63
C GLU A 191 4.78 -21.85 4.26
N LEU A 192 4.57 -21.58 2.97
CA LEU A 192 3.40 -20.85 2.46
C LEU A 192 2.04 -21.38 2.92
N PRO A 193 1.76 -22.70 2.97
CA PRO A 193 0.46 -23.21 3.43
C PRO A 193 0.08 -22.81 4.86
N ARG A 194 1.04 -22.34 5.67
CA ARG A 194 0.81 -21.84 7.05
C ARG A 194 0.67 -20.32 7.12
N ILE A 195 1.11 -19.62 6.08
CA ILE A 195 1.13 -18.16 6.00
C ILE A 195 -0.09 -17.65 5.26
N ILE A 196 -0.53 -18.40 4.24
CA ILE A 196 -1.62 -18.04 3.34
C ILE A 196 -2.47 -19.26 3.00
N GLU A 197 -3.79 -19.07 2.87
CA GLU A 197 -4.68 -20.10 2.33
C GLU A 197 -4.53 -20.16 0.81
N LEU A 198 -3.52 -20.90 0.33
CA LEU A 198 -3.39 -21.21 -1.11
C LEU A 198 -4.08 -22.52 -1.47
N GLN A 199 -4.80 -22.51 -2.60
CA GLN A 199 -5.15 -23.74 -3.30
C GLN A 199 -3.97 -24.13 -4.19
N TRP A 200 -3.34 -25.27 -3.89
CA TRP A 200 -2.23 -25.81 -4.67
C TRP A 200 -2.76 -26.76 -5.76
N GLU A 201 -2.33 -26.58 -7.01
CA GLU A 201 -2.29 -27.66 -8.00
C GLU A 201 -0.81 -27.98 -8.23
N ASN A 202 -0.40 -29.19 -7.89
CA ASN A 202 0.91 -29.71 -8.29
C ASN A 202 0.75 -30.27 -9.70
N GLU A 203 1.54 -29.79 -10.66
CA GLU A 203 1.73 -30.53 -11.91
C GLU A 203 2.71 -31.68 -11.66
N ASP A 204 2.26 -32.91 -11.91
CA ASP A 204 3.06 -34.14 -11.90
C ASP A 204 4.05 -34.20 -13.08
#